data_AF-A0A957U5H8-F1
#
_entry.id   AF-A0A957U5H8-F1
#
_cell.length_a   1.000
_cell.length_b   1.000
_cell.length_c   1.000
_cell.angle_alpha   90.00
_cell.angle_beta   90.00
_cell.angle_gamma   90.00
#
_symmetry.space_group_name_H-M   'P 1'
#
loop_
_entity.id
_entity.type
_entity.pdbx_description
1 polymer ?
#
loop_
_entity_poly.entity_id
_entity_poly.type
_entity_poly.pdbx_seq_one_letter_code
_entity_poly.pdbx_strand_id
1 'polypeptide(L)'
;MTAPSRETPAPPMPGHPARQLAIQTSRRYASRLPEWAVIACAAVSRFWRLDYHSIWFDEAVSLSWAAADPAYTWRVTSQLVEEKHPPVYYVALHVWQQLGGLTGLAHSDVYLRALGSFLGVITVVALMATAHRLSGRATSLVAGLLVAVSPVLVWYSQ
;
A
#
# COMPACT_ATOMS: atom_id res chain seq x y z
N MET A 1 -50.49 9.55 -66.58
CA MET A 1 -49.37 10.25 -65.92
C MET A 1 -49.44 9.88 -64.44
N THR A 2 -48.83 8.75 -64.07
CA THR A 2 -48.85 8.19 -62.71
C THR A 2 -47.61 8.67 -61.95
N ALA A 3 -47.80 9.26 -60.77
CA ALA A 3 -46.72 9.78 -59.94
C ALA A 3 -45.89 8.64 -59.32
N PRO A 4 -44.55 8.81 -59.15
CA PRO A 4 -43.70 7.79 -58.54
C PRO A 4 -43.94 7.72 -57.03
N SER A 5 -44.16 6.51 -56.51
CA SER A 5 -44.27 6.19 -55.09
C SER A 5 -42.94 6.49 -54.38
N ARG A 6 -42.96 7.37 -53.39
CA ARG A 6 -41.80 7.65 -52.53
C ARG A 6 -41.60 6.49 -51.56
N GLU A 7 -40.52 5.73 -51.74
CA GLU A 7 -40.06 4.77 -50.74
C GLU A 7 -39.59 5.52 -49.49
N THR A 8 -40.26 5.29 -48.37
CA THR A 8 -39.82 5.75 -47.05
C THR A 8 -38.56 4.98 -46.64
N PRO A 9 -37.47 5.63 -46.23
CA PRO A 9 -36.27 4.93 -45.75
C PRO A 9 -36.61 4.06 -44.55
N ALA A 10 -36.17 2.80 -44.57
CA ALA A 10 -36.35 1.89 -43.45
C ALA A 10 -35.72 2.48 -42.17
N PRO A 11 -36.36 2.31 -40.99
CA PRO A 11 -35.80 2.80 -39.74
C PRO A 11 -34.42 2.18 -39.47
N PRO A 12 -33.47 2.93 -38.87
CA PRO A 12 -32.16 2.40 -38.55
C PRO A 12 -32.30 1.17 -37.64
N MET A 13 -31.74 0.05 -38.09
CA MET A 13 -31.80 -1.21 -37.38
C MET A 13 -31.15 -1.06 -35.99
N PRO A 14 -31.78 -1.59 -34.92
CA PRO A 14 -31.19 -1.57 -33.59
C PRO A 14 -29.80 -2.21 -33.62
N GLY A 15 -28.80 -1.52 -33.05
CA GLY A 15 -27.44 -2.01 -32.99
C GLY A 15 -27.36 -3.41 -32.36
N HIS A 16 -26.57 -4.29 -32.98
CA HIS A 16 -26.47 -5.69 -32.59
C HIS A 16 -26.15 -5.84 -31.08
N PRO A 17 -26.95 -6.57 -30.29
CA PRO A 17 -26.76 -6.71 -28.83
C PRO A 17 -25.37 -7.26 -28.47
N ALA A 18 -24.78 -8.06 -29.35
CA ALA A 18 -23.42 -8.56 -29.24
C ALA A 18 -22.35 -7.44 -29.18
N ARG A 19 -22.54 -6.34 -29.91
CA ARG A 19 -21.64 -5.18 -29.89
C ARG A 19 -21.74 -4.41 -28.58
N GLN A 20 -22.95 -4.31 -28.02
CA GLN A 20 -23.18 -3.67 -26.72
C GLN A 20 -22.62 -4.51 -25.57
N LEU A 21 -22.77 -5.84 -25.63
CA LEU A 21 -22.20 -6.78 -24.67
C LEU A 21 -20.65 -6.76 -24.70
N ALA A 22 -20.03 -6.68 -25.88
CA ALA A 22 -18.58 -6.58 -26.03
C ALA A 22 -17.98 -5.27 -25.44
N ILE A 23 -18.71 -4.16 -25.57
CA ILE A 23 -18.33 -2.86 -24.96
C ILE A 23 -18.53 -2.91 -23.43
N GLN A 24 -19.51 -3.66 -22.94
CA GLN A 24 -19.74 -3.85 -21.50
C GLN A 24 -18.74 -4.81 -20.84
N THR A 25 -18.33 -5.88 -21.52
CA THR A 25 -17.34 -6.83 -20.99
C THR A 25 -15.92 -6.26 -20.96
N SER A 26 -15.56 -5.44 -21.95
CA SER A 26 -14.28 -4.70 -21.97
C SER A 26 -14.19 -3.64 -20.85
N ARG A 27 -15.31 -3.05 -20.42
CA ARG A 27 -15.36 -2.19 -19.22
C ARG A 27 -15.14 -2.93 -17.89
N ARG A 28 -15.37 -4.25 -17.83
CA ARG A 28 -15.23 -5.06 -16.61
C ARG A 28 -13.78 -5.41 -16.28
N TYR A 29 -12.91 -5.43 -17.30
CA TYR A 29 -11.47 -5.30 -17.13
C TYR A 29 -11.11 -3.82 -16.99
N ALA A 30 -11.64 -3.17 -15.95
CA ALA A 30 -11.02 -1.96 -15.42
C ALA A 30 -9.62 -2.40 -14.95
N SER A 31 -8.61 -2.26 -15.83
CA SER A 31 -7.28 -2.82 -15.63
C SER A 31 -6.74 -2.37 -14.27
N ARG A 32 -6.42 -3.29 -13.36
CA ARG A 32 -5.87 -2.94 -12.03
C ARG A 32 -4.42 -2.45 -12.08
N LEU A 33 -3.91 -2.21 -13.29
CA LEU A 33 -2.56 -1.74 -13.56
C LEU A 33 -2.20 -0.44 -12.82
N PRO A 34 -3.05 0.61 -12.74
CA PRO A 34 -2.68 1.82 -12.03
C PRO A 34 -2.61 1.59 -10.52
N GLU A 35 -3.44 0.72 -9.95
CA GLU A 35 -3.34 0.36 -8.53
C GLU A 35 -2.01 -0.34 -8.24
N TRP A 36 -1.64 -1.33 -9.06
CA TRP A 36 -0.35 -2.00 -8.94
C TRP A 36 0.83 -1.05 -9.15
N ALA A 37 0.73 -0.11 -10.08
CA ALA A 37 1.75 0.91 -10.31
C ALA A 37 1.94 1.79 -9.07
N VAL A 38 0.86 2.22 -8.42
CA VAL A 38 0.95 3.02 -7.17
C VAL A 38 1.60 2.21 -6.04
N ILE A 39 1.22 0.94 -5.88
CA ILE A 39 1.82 0.05 -4.87
C ILE A 39 3.31 -0.18 -5.17
N ALA A 40 3.68 -0.38 -6.44
CA ALA A 40 5.07 -0.50 -6.84
C ALA A 40 5.85 0.79 -6.57
N CYS A 41 5.29 1.97 -6.87
CA CYS A 41 5.89 3.25 -6.53
C CYS A 41 6.10 3.39 -5.01
N ALA A 42 5.12 2.98 -4.20
CA ALA A 42 5.23 3.01 -2.74
C ALA A 42 6.32 2.07 -2.20
N ALA A 43 6.46 0.88 -2.80
CA ALA A 43 7.49 -0.07 -2.46
C ALA A 43 8.87 0.47 -2.88
N VAL A 44 9.02 0.95 -4.12
CA VAL A 44 10.30 1.52 -4.57
C VAL A 44 10.70 2.71 -3.70
N SER A 45 9.79 3.64 -3.42
CA SER A 45 10.15 4.83 -2.62
C SER A 45 10.61 4.47 -1.21
N ARG A 46 10.03 3.44 -0.58
CA ARG A 46 10.39 3.00 0.78
C ARG A 46 11.59 2.07 0.78
N PHE A 47 11.67 1.15 -0.18
CA PHE A 47 12.76 0.18 -0.22
C PHE A 47 14.04 0.71 -0.88
N TRP A 48 14.04 1.95 -1.35
CA TRP A 48 15.21 2.59 -1.94
C TRP A 48 16.18 3.07 -0.85
N ARG A 49 17.37 2.45 -0.80
CA ARG A 49 18.53 2.87 0.01
C ARG A 49 18.28 2.91 1.54
N LEU A 50 17.65 1.88 2.10
CA LEU A 50 17.45 1.74 3.56
C LEU A 50 18.76 1.75 4.37
N ASP A 51 19.87 1.35 3.74
CA ASP A 51 21.21 1.31 4.34
C ASP A 51 21.97 2.63 4.22
N TYR A 52 21.37 3.67 3.63
CA TYR A 52 22.09 4.92 3.41
C TYR A 52 22.42 5.68 4.70
N HIS A 53 21.57 5.57 5.72
CA HIS A 53 21.81 6.18 7.03
C HIS A 53 22.18 5.10 8.05
N SER A 54 23.13 5.41 8.93
CA SER A 54 23.38 4.61 10.13
C SER A 54 22.14 4.58 11.02
N ILE A 55 22.02 3.58 11.89
CA ILE A 55 20.91 3.45 12.85
C ILE A 55 20.80 4.72 13.72
N TRP A 56 19.60 5.29 13.79
CA TRP A 56 19.31 6.47 14.59
C TRP A 56 19.17 6.10 16.06
N PHE A 57 19.23 7.10 16.94
CA PHE A 57 19.14 6.86 18.38
C PHE A 57 17.80 6.21 18.77
N ASP A 58 16.69 6.71 18.22
CA ASP A 58 15.34 6.16 18.48
C ASP A 58 15.15 4.76 17.89
N GLU A 59 15.76 4.48 16.73
CA GLU A 59 15.81 3.13 16.16
C GLU A 59 16.61 2.18 17.08
N ALA A 60 17.78 2.61 17.58
CA ALA A 60 18.60 1.80 18.49
C ALA A 60 17.86 1.50 19.80
N VAL A 61 17.15 2.48 20.37
CA VAL A 61 16.29 2.28 21.54
C VAL A 61 15.20 1.26 21.24
N SER A 62 14.54 1.38 20.08
CA SER A 62 13.51 0.43 19.65
C SER A 62 14.05 -1.00 19.48
N LEU A 63 15.25 -1.14 18.93
CA LEU A 63 15.94 -2.41 18.79
C LEU A 63 16.32 -3.01 20.15
N SER A 64 16.70 -2.19 21.13
CA SER A 64 17.00 -2.65 22.49
C SER A 64 15.77 -3.22 23.21
N TRP A 65 14.62 -2.56 23.07
CA TRP A 65 13.34 -3.05 23.59
C TRP A 65 12.85 -4.30 22.87
N ALA A 66 13.11 -4.40 21.57
CA ALA A 66 12.81 -5.59 20.78
C ALA A 66 13.73 -6.76 21.12
N ALA A 67 14.96 -6.53 21.55
CA ALA A 67 15.87 -7.60 21.97
C ALA A 67 15.55 -8.16 23.36
N ALA A 68 14.81 -7.41 24.19
CA ALA A 68 14.36 -7.85 25.50
C ALA A 68 13.23 -8.90 25.42
N ASP A 69 12.94 -9.54 26.56
CA ASP A 69 11.83 -10.49 26.66
C ASP A 69 10.49 -9.81 26.33
N PRO A 70 9.68 -10.34 25.40
CA PRO A 70 8.44 -9.69 24.96
C PRO A 70 7.42 -9.50 26.09
N ALA A 71 7.35 -10.40 27.07
CA ALA A 71 6.42 -10.27 28.19
C ALA A 71 6.88 -9.18 29.16
N TYR A 72 8.20 -9.05 29.37
CA TYR A 72 8.79 -7.93 30.09
C TYR A 72 8.51 -6.59 29.37
N THR A 73 8.84 -6.49 28.09
CA THR A 73 8.61 -5.27 27.29
C THR A 73 7.14 -4.87 27.31
N TRP A 74 6.22 -5.82 27.10
CA TRP A 74 4.78 -5.56 27.18
C TRP A 74 4.35 -5.00 28.53
N ARG A 75 4.81 -5.61 29.63
CA ARG A 75 4.43 -5.20 30.98
C ARG A 75 4.94 -3.81 31.31
N VAL A 76 6.16 -3.46 30.91
CA VAL A 76 6.80 -2.19 31.26
C VAL A 76 6.28 -1.05 30.38
N THR A 77 6.20 -1.23 29.07
CA THR A 77 5.83 -0.12 28.18
C THR A 77 4.33 0.11 28.10
N SER A 78 3.49 -0.88 28.46
CA SER A 78 2.03 -0.69 28.57
C SER A 78 1.64 0.29 29.69
N GLN A 79 2.51 0.50 30.67
CA GLN A 79 2.28 1.47 31.75
C GLN A 79 2.57 2.91 31.30
N LEU A 80 3.26 3.12 30.18
CA LEU A 80 3.59 4.43 29.61
C LEU A 80 4.41 5.33 30.55
N VAL A 81 5.12 4.74 31.51
CA VAL A 81 5.94 5.44 32.51
C VAL A 81 7.41 5.50 32.10
N GLU A 82 8.02 4.35 31.85
CA GLU A 82 9.44 4.25 31.46
C GLU A 82 9.62 4.51 29.96
N GLU A 83 8.74 3.94 29.16
CA GLU A 83 8.70 4.11 27.71
C GLU A 83 7.31 4.61 27.31
N LYS A 84 7.25 5.69 26.55
CA LYS A 84 5.99 6.36 26.18
C LYS A 84 5.37 5.78 24.92
N HIS A 85 6.08 4.89 24.23
CA HIS A 85 5.61 4.22 23.04
C HIS A 85 4.88 2.91 23.38
N PRO A 86 3.67 2.68 22.81
CA PRO A 86 2.93 1.44 23.03
C PRO A 86 3.73 0.19 22.60
N PRO A 87 3.56 -0.95 23.29
CA PRO A 87 4.40 -2.15 23.11
C PRO A 87 4.29 -2.83 21.75
N VAL A 88 3.21 -2.56 21.00
CA VAL A 88 2.87 -3.33 19.78
C VAL A 88 4.01 -3.31 18.77
N TYR A 89 4.65 -2.16 18.58
CA TYR A 89 5.74 -2.05 17.63
C TYR A 89 6.97 -2.84 18.07
N TYR A 90 7.35 -2.78 19.36
CA TYR A 90 8.50 -3.53 19.88
C TYR A 90 8.28 -5.05 19.81
N VAL A 91 7.08 -5.52 20.10
CA VAL A 91 6.74 -6.94 19.98
C VAL A 91 6.77 -7.38 18.51
N ALA A 92 6.24 -6.57 17.59
CA ALA A 92 6.33 -6.85 16.17
C ALA A 92 7.79 -6.90 15.68
N LEU A 93 8.62 -5.97 16.15
CA LEU A 93 10.04 -5.90 15.83
C LEU A 93 10.81 -7.09 16.41
N HIS A 94 10.48 -7.56 17.63
CA HIS A 94 11.04 -8.78 18.20
C HIS A 94 10.78 -9.99 17.30
N VAL A 95 9.52 -10.19 16.89
CA VAL A 95 9.15 -11.29 15.98
C VAL A 95 9.88 -11.17 14.65
N TRP A 96 9.97 -9.95 14.10
CA TRP A 96 10.71 -9.68 12.87
C TRP A 96 12.19 -10.06 13.00
N GLN A 97 12.87 -9.69 14.09
CA GLN A 97 14.26 -10.08 14.35
C GLN A 97 14.43 -11.60 14.44
N GLN A 98 13.52 -12.31 15.10
CA GLN A 98 13.56 -13.77 15.18
C GLN A 98 13.46 -14.42 13.80
N LEU A 99 12.59 -13.92 12.92
CA LEU A 99 12.50 -14.37 11.53
C LEU A 99 13.79 -14.08 10.74
N GLY A 100 14.41 -12.92 10.98
CA GLY A 100 15.72 -12.58 10.43
C GLY A 100 16.82 -13.52 10.93
N GLY A 101 16.74 -13.96 12.18
CA GLY A 101 17.68 -14.92 12.77
C GLY A 101 17.68 -16.27 12.04
N LEU A 102 16.51 -16.75 11.64
CA LEU A 102 16.38 -18.00 10.87
C LEU A 102 17.04 -17.94 9.48
N THR A 103 17.23 -16.74 8.94
CA THR A 103 17.78 -16.49 7.60
C THR A 103 19.17 -15.87 7.62
N GLY A 104 19.74 -15.63 8.81
CA GLY A 104 21.04 -14.97 8.99
C GLY A 104 21.04 -13.45 8.77
N LEU A 105 19.86 -12.82 8.67
CA LEU A 105 19.67 -11.39 8.40
C LEU A 105 19.42 -10.55 9.66
N ALA A 106 19.43 -11.15 10.87
CA ALA A 106 19.08 -10.48 12.12
C ALA A 106 19.88 -9.19 12.42
N HIS A 107 21.11 -9.09 11.91
CA HIS A 107 21.99 -7.93 12.10
C HIS A 107 22.10 -7.02 10.87
N SER A 108 21.29 -7.26 9.85
CA SER A 108 21.26 -6.41 8.66
C SER A 108 20.40 -5.18 8.91
N ASP A 109 20.98 -3.99 8.81
CA ASP A 109 20.27 -2.71 8.93
C ASP A 109 19.08 -2.63 7.95
N VAL A 110 19.28 -3.11 6.72
CA VAL A 110 18.22 -3.19 5.69
C VAL A 110 17.06 -4.06 6.18
N TYR A 111 17.37 -5.21 6.79
CA TYR A 111 16.35 -6.12 7.27
C TYR A 111 15.58 -5.52 8.44
N LEU A 112 16.27 -4.91 9.41
CA LEU A 112 15.62 -4.30 10.57
C LEU A 112 14.66 -3.17 10.16
N ARG A 113 15.07 -2.36 9.18
CA ARG A 113 14.26 -1.28 8.63
C ARG A 113 13.14 -1.72 7.69
N ALA A 114 13.27 -2.91 7.09
CA ALA A 114 12.28 -3.46 6.16
C ALA A 114 10.89 -3.61 6.81
N LEU A 115 10.80 -3.80 8.14
CA LEU A 115 9.51 -3.83 8.83
C LEU A 115 8.76 -2.49 8.71
N GLY A 116 9.44 -1.38 8.98
CA GLY A 116 8.88 -0.04 8.85
C GLY A 116 8.47 0.26 7.41
N SER A 117 9.34 -0.06 6.46
CA SER A 117 9.08 0.05 5.01
C SER A 117 7.87 -0.76 4.57
N PHE A 118 7.75 -1.99 5.06
CA PHE A 118 6.63 -2.86 4.75
C PHE A 118 5.31 -2.33 5.32
N LEU A 119 5.31 -1.87 6.58
CA LEU A 119 4.15 -1.22 7.18
C LEU A 119 3.75 0.05 6.43
N GLY A 120 4.73 0.84 5.95
CA GLY A 120 4.47 2.01 5.11
C GLY A 120 3.79 1.68 3.78
N VAL A 121 4.17 0.57 3.13
CA VAL A 121 3.47 0.09 1.92
C VAL A 121 2.05 -0.37 2.26
N ILE A 122 1.85 -1.07 3.38
CA ILE A 122 0.51 -1.44 3.86
C ILE A 122 -0.34 -0.20 4.10
N THR A 123 0.22 0.88 4.66
CA THR A 123 -0.50 2.14 4.84
C THR A 123 -1.02 2.69 3.52
N VAL A 124 -0.23 2.66 2.44
CA VAL A 124 -0.67 3.08 1.11
C VAL A 124 -1.83 2.21 0.62
N VAL A 125 -1.72 0.88 0.74
CA VAL A 125 -2.77 -0.05 0.33
C VAL A 125 -4.06 0.18 1.12
N ALA A 126 -3.96 0.32 2.44
CA ALA A 126 -5.10 0.56 3.33
C ALA A 126 -5.79 1.88 3.03
N LEU A 127 -5.02 2.94 2.75
CA LEU A 127 -5.55 4.23 2.34
C LEU A 127 -6.26 4.13 0.99
N MET A 128 -5.65 3.48 0.01
CA MET A 128 -6.26 3.27 -1.30
C MET A 128 -7.58 2.51 -1.18
N ALA A 129 -7.61 1.43 -0.40
CA ALA A 129 -8.83 0.65 -0.16
C ALA A 129 -9.92 1.49 0.51
N THR A 130 -9.54 2.34 1.46
CA THR A 130 -10.46 3.24 2.18
C THR A 130 -11.00 4.32 1.26
N ALA A 131 -10.13 5.07 0.58
CA ALA A 131 -10.50 6.11 -0.37
C ALA A 131 -11.34 5.57 -1.55
N HIS A 132 -11.10 4.32 -1.98
CA HIS A 132 -11.90 3.68 -3.00
C HIS A 132 -13.35 3.48 -2.55
N ARG A 133 -13.55 3.04 -1.30
CA ARG A 133 -14.88 2.82 -0.72
C ARG A 133 -15.64 4.13 -0.48
N LEU A 134 -14.93 5.20 -0.11
CA LEU A 134 -15.58 6.49 0.22
C LEU A 134 -15.83 7.38 -0.99
N SER A 135 -14.92 7.39 -1.97
CA SER A 135 -14.89 8.42 -3.02
C SER A 135 -14.54 7.87 -4.40
N GLY A 136 -14.50 6.54 -4.54
CA GLY A 136 -14.30 5.87 -5.82
C GLY A 136 -12.83 5.73 -6.26
N ARG A 137 -12.67 5.14 -7.44
CA ARG A 137 -11.38 4.71 -7.99
C ARG A 137 -10.39 5.84 -8.26
N ALA A 138 -10.84 6.94 -8.86
CA ALA A 138 -9.96 8.05 -9.20
C ALA A 138 -9.32 8.67 -7.93
N THR A 139 -10.15 8.95 -6.92
CA THR A 139 -9.70 9.49 -5.62
C THR A 139 -8.72 8.56 -4.93
N SER A 140 -8.98 7.25 -4.95
CA SER A 140 -8.09 6.22 -4.40
C SER A 140 -6.68 6.27 -5.03
N LEU A 141 -6.60 6.35 -6.35
CA LEU A 141 -5.32 6.40 -7.06
C LEU A 141 -4.53 7.68 -6.75
N VAL A 142 -5.22 8.84 -6.72
CA VAL A 142 -4.57 10.13 -6.39
C VAL A 142 -4.09 10.13 -4.94
N ALA A 143 -4.94 9.73 -3.99
CA ALA A 143 -4.58 9.65 -2.58
C ALA A 143 -3.42 8.67 -2.34
N GLY A 144 -3.49 7.48 -2.95
CA GLY A 144 -2.42 6.49 -2.88
C GLY A 144 -1.10 7.01 -3.44
N LEU A 145 -1.12 7.68 -4.60
CA LEU A 145 0.09 8.25 -5.20
C LEU A 145 0.71 9.34 -4.32
N LEU A 146 -0.10 10.26 -3.78
CA LEU A 146 0.37 11.32 -2.89
C LEU A 146 1.06 10.75 -1.64
N VAL A 147 0.51 9.69 -1.05
CA VAL A 147 1.09 9.02 0.12
C VAL A 147 2.28 8.12 -0.24
N ALA A 148 2.29 7.54 -1.43
CA ALA A 148 3.41 6.75 -1.94
C ALA A 148 4.68 7.60 -2.09
N VAL A 149 4.55 8.86 -2.52
CA VAL A 149 5.68 9.76 -2.81
C VAL A 149 5.92 10.85 -1.76
N SER A 150 5.09 10.93 -0.72
CA SER A 150 5.23 11.94 0.35
C SER A 150 6.58 11.78 1.07
N PRO A 151 7.47 12.78 1.03
CA PRO A 151 8.81 12.66 1.63
C PRO A 151 8.76 12.38 3.13
N VAL A 152 7.81 12.98 3.84
CA VAL A 152 7.63 12.78 5.29
C VAL A 152 7.25 11.33 5.58
N LEU A 153 6.30 10.77 4.83
CA LEU A 153 5.85 9.40 5.07
C LEU A 153 6.89 8.36 4.63
N VAL A 154 7.69 8.67 3.60
CA VAL A 154 8.80 7.82 3.20
C VAL A 154 9.87 7.83 4.28
N TRP A 155 10.29 9.01 4.75
CA TRP A 155 11.34 9.16 5.76
C TRP A 155 11.05 8.41 7.07
N TYR A 156 9.82 8.52 7.58
CA TYR A 156 9.43 7.86 8.84
C TYR A 156 9.01 6.40 8.69
N SER A 157 8.91 5.91 7.45
CA SER A 157 8.66 4.50 7.19
C SER A 157 9.84 3.86 6.48
N GLN A 158 11.04 4.42 6.56
CA GLN A 158 12.24 3.86 5.96
C GLN A 158 13.12 3.18 6.97
#